data_AF-A0A2G8LLB5-F1
#
_entry.id   AF-A0A2G8LLB5-F1
#
_cell.length_a   1.000
_cell.length_b   1.000
_cell.length_c   1.000
_cell.angle_alpha   90.00
_cell.angle_beta   90.00
_cell.angle_gamma   90.00
#
_symmetry.space_group_name_H-M   'P 1'
#
loop_
_entity.id
_entity.type
_entity.pdbx_description
1 polymer ?
#
loop_
_entity_poly.entity_id
_entity_poly.type
_entity_poly.pdbx_seq_one_letter_code
_entity_poly.pdbx_strand_id
1 'polypeptide(L)'
;MVPFRKIVLRHFEYLERRFNKFVRYIGTFLFFLQMILYLGIVIYAPALALNAVTGLSLWGSVLAIGIVCTFYTTIGGMKAVLWTDVFQVAVMFAGFFAVIIKGSMEVGGIQKVWQIAEEGGRIEFWDFRVNPTIRHTFWSIVIGGTFTWTSTYGVNQSQVQRYLSVGTQKRANWALGMAIFGMVLVATSACLAGVVMYAYYSTCDPYTAGYVSQTDQLMPYFVLDLFNDYPGLPGLFTSSVFSAALSTVSSGLNALAAITGEDILKSIKPDISEARYALATKCFACFYGAVCILMTVVASQLGGVLQAALSIFGIVGGPLLGLFSLGIFFPCANSKGAAAGTLLALALAFWVGVGAQIYPPDSNPPPLDVSQCVNYTYPTQGPPEEDPPKIAKFYALSYSWYSLYAWLITIVFGLLISFATGHQNPKDADRTVQRSVGEAFCCCLSRETTDACLCGVPTEVEQADKLKEPPTYDEIKSYDYEKKSNGDVAYSNEAVNTADEVTVL
;
A
#
# COMPACT_ATOMS: atom_id res chain seq x y z
N MET A 1 -10.03 16.41 -24.65
CA MET A 1 -10.28 15.18 -23.87
C MET A 1 -9.61 14.01 -24.56
N VAL A 2 -8.46 13.57 -24.04
CA VAL A 2 -7.81 12.35 -24.56
C VAL A 2 -8.54 11.14 -23.98
N PRO A 3 -8.88 10.12 -24.79
CA PRO A 3 -9.62 8.97 -24.30
C PRO A 3 -8.83 8.26 -23.20
N PHE A 4 -9.53 7.93 -22.10
CA PHE A 4 -9.05 7.19 -20.92
C PHE A 4 -8.22 5.94 -21.27
N ARG A 5 -8.40 5.38 -22.47
CA ARG A 5 -7.72 4.19 -22.99
C ARG A 5 -6.35 4.46 -23.66
N LYS A 6 -6.06 5.68 -24.13
CA LYS A 6 -4.76 6.05 -24.76
C LYS A 6 -3.78 6.73 -23.79
N ILE A 7 -4.21 7.13 -22.60
CA ILE A 7 -3.34 7.61 -21.49
C ILE A 7 -3.37 6.62 -20.32
N VAL A 8 -3.40 5.32 -20.60
CA VAL A 8 -2.91 4.36 -19.61
C VAL A 8 -1.42 4.27 -19.82
N LEU A 9 -0.70 5.27 -19.34
CA LEU A 9 0.73 5.11 -19.15
C LEU A 9 0.91 3.95 -18.17
N ARG A 10 1.72 2.95 -18.55
CA ARG A 10 2.19 1.95 -17.60
C ARG A 10 2.69 2.72 -16.36
N HIS A 11 2.26 2.34 -15.17
CA HIS A 11 2.40 3.16 -13.96
C HIS A 11 3.82 3.72 -13.75
N PHE A 12 4.87 2.93 -14.05
CA PHE A 12 6.27 3.37 -13.99
C PHE A 12 6.81 4.00 -15.29
N GLU A 13 6.15 3.82 -16.43
CA GLU A 13 6.44 4.58 -17.66
C GLU A 13 6.19 6.08 -17.47
N TYR A 14 5.24 6.44 -16.59
CA TYR A 14 5.10 7.81 -16.09
C TYR A 14 6.44 8.39 -15.60
N LEU A 15 7.16 7.65 -14.76
CA LEU A 15 8.43 8.10 -14.19
C LEU A 15 9.52 8.25 -15.26
N GLU A 16 9.51 7.38 -16.29
CA GLU A 16 10.44 7.51 -17.41
C GLU A 16 10.17 8.75 -18.25
N ARG A 17 8.90 9.02 -18.56
CA ARG A 17 8.51 10.21 -19.33
C ARG A 17 8.75 11.50 -18.55
N ARG A 18 8.47 11.48 -17.25
CA ARG A 18 8.65 12.66 -16.38
C ARG A 18 10.11 12.94 -16.10
N PHE A 19 10.92 11.92 -15.92
CA PHE A 19 12.32 12.05 -15.51
C PHE A 19 13.24 11.35 -16.51
N ASN A 20 13.50 10.06 -16.33
CA ASN A 20 14.29 9.22 -17.22
C ASN A 20 14.16 7.73 -16.84
N LYS A 21 14.76 6.85 -17.64
CA LYS A 21 14.80 5.40 -17.39
C LYS A 21 15.36 5.01 -16.03
N PHE A 22 16.36 5.74 -15.53
CA PHE A 22 16.96 5.45 -14.23
C PHE A 22 15.96 5.62 -13.09
N VAL A 23 15.19 6.71 -13.09
CA VAL A 23 14.14 6.96 -12.08
C VAL A 23 13.00 5.94 -12.19
N ARG A 24 12.64 5.49 -13.41
CA ARG A 24 11.73 4.36 -13.60
C ARG A 24 12.21 3.10 -12.88
N TYR A 25 13.46 2.71 -13.07
CA TYR A 25 14.02 1.52 -12.40
C TYR A 25 14.06 1.65 -10.87
N ILE A 26 14.28 2.86 -10.32
CA ILE A 26 14.15 3.10 -8.88
C ILE A 26 12.72 2.84 -8.41
N GLY A 27 11.71 3.37 -9.10
CA GLY A 27 10.31 3.13 -8.78
C GLY A 27 9.94 1.64 -8.84
N THR A 28 10.37 0.95 -9.91
CA THR A 28 10.18 -0.50 -10.06
C THR A 28 10.86 -1.29 -8.94
N PHE A 29 12.09 -0.94 -8.56
CA PHE A 29 12.83 -1.58 -7.46
C PHE A 29 12.12 -1.40 -6.11
N LEU A 30 11.67 -0.18 -5.79
CA LEU A 30 10.92 0.09 -4.56
C LEU A 30 9.64 -0.74 -4.49
N PHE A 31 8.91 -0.83 -5.59
CA PHE A 31 7.71 -1.68 -5.65
C PHE A 31 8.04 -3.16 -5.44
N PHE A 32 9.11 -3.68 -6.05
CA PHE A 32 9.55 -5.07 -5.83
C PHE A 32 9.92 -5.31 -4.36
N LEU A 33 10.72 -4.41 -3.79
CA LEU A 33 11.15 -4.50 -2.40
C LEU A 33 9.94 -4.49 -1.45
N GLN A 34 9.02 -3.54 -1.63
CA GLN A 34 7.81 -3.43 -0.82
C GLN A 34 6.94 -4.69 -0.92
N MET A 35 6.67 -5.16 -2.14
CA MET A 35 5.80 -6.31 -2.35
C MET A 35 6.40 -7.61 -1.85
N ILE A 36 7.67 -7.86 -2.10
CA ILE A 36 8.33 -9.09 -1.63
C ILE A 36 8.32 -9.16 -0.10
N LEU A 37 8.61 -8.05 0.59
CA LEU A 37 8.55 -7.98 2.05
C LEU A 37 7.11 -8.17 2.57
N TYR A 38 6.15 -7.45 1.97
CA TYR A 38 4.74 -7.53 2.37
C TYR A 38 4.15 -8.93 2.15
N LEU A 39 4.40 -9.56 1.00
CA LEU A 39 3.87 -10.89 0.69
C LEU A 39 4.44 -11.98 1.61
N GLY A 40 5.69 -11.82 2.09
CA GLY A 40 6.23 -12.69 3.14
C GLY A 40 5.40 -12.66 4.43
N ILE A 41 4.97 -11.47 4.86
CA ILE A 41 4.09 -11.31 6.04
C ILE A 41 2.70 -11.89 5.78
N VAL A 42 2.15 -11.67 4.58
CA VAL A 42 0.83 -12.18 4.20
C VAL A 42 0.80 -13.71 4.15
N ILE A 43 1.90 -14.38 3.79
CA ILE A 43 2.01 -15.85 3.87
C ILE A 43 2.16 -16.32 5.33
N TYR A 44 2.82 -15.53 6.17
CA TYR A 44 3.09 -15.89 7.57
C TYR A 44 1.81 -15.92 8.44
N ALA A 45 0.93 -14.93 8.31
CA ALA A 45 -0.30 -14.83 9.12
C ALA A 45 -1.24 -16.07 9.04
N PRO A 46 -1.65 -16.56 7.85
CA PRO A 46 -2.45 -17.78 7.74
C PRO A 46 -1.67 -19.03 8.16
N ALA A 47 -0.33 -19.01 8.11
CA ALA A 47 0.49 -20.12 8.58
C ALA A 47 0.44 -20.26 10.10
N LEU A 48 0.40 -19.15 10.84
CA LEU A 48 0.15 -19.15 12.28
C LEU A 48 -1.24 -19.73 12.60
N ALA A 49 -2.26 -19.33 11.84
CA ALA A 49 -3.61 -19.87 12.02
C ALA A 49 -3.67 -21.37 11.74
N LEU A 50 -3.05 -21.84 10.66
CA LEU A 50 -2.99 -23.26 10.31
C LEU A 50 -2.22 -24.07 11.35
N ASN A 51 -1.08 -23.57 11.81
CA ASN A 51 -0.28 -24.18 12.86
C ASN A 51 -1.09 -24.37 14.14
N ALA A 52 -1.84 -23.35 14.57
CA ALA A 52 -2.70 -23.43 15.75
C ALA A 52 -3.84 -24.45 15.58
N VAL A 53 -4.50 -24.48 14.42
CA VAL A 53 -5.69 -25.31 14.18
C VAL A 53 -5.36 -26.78 13.90
N THR A 54 -4.24 -27.06 13.25
CA THR A 54 -3.88 -28.43 12.81
C THR A 54 -2.79 -29.08 13.64
N GLY A 55 -2.05 -28.29 14.44
CA GLY A 55 -0.86 -28.76 15.15
C GLY A 55 0.35 -29.04 14.23
N LEU A 56 0.28 -28.73 12.93
CA LEU A 56 1.41 -28.82 12.01
C LEU A 56 2.54 -27.88 12.46
N SER A 57 3.80 -28.20 12.14
CA SER A 57 4.89 -27.25 12.38
C SER A 57 4.68 -25.96 11.60
N LEU A 58 5.05 -24.81 12.19
CA LEU A 58 4.92 -23.49 11.56
C LEU A 58 5.53 -23.47 10.15
N TRP A 59 6.73 -24.03 9.97
CA TRP A 59 7.40 -24.11 8.66
C TRP A 59 6.68 -25.05 7.68
N GLY A 60 6.07 -26.13 8.17
CA GLY A 60 5.20 -26.98 7.35
C GLY A 60 3.96 -26.22 6.86
N SER A 61 3.34 -25.43 7.73
CA SER A 61 2.21 -24.56 7.37
C SER A 61 2.61 -23.48 6.36
N VAL A 62 3.76 -22.83 6.55
CA VAL A 62 4.32 -21.84 5.60
C VAL A 62 4.53 -22.45 4.22
N LEU A 63 5.17 -23.62 4.13
CA LEU A 63 5.42 -24.30 2.86
C LEU A 63 4.11 -24.69 2.17
N ALA A 64 3.16 -25.26 2.91
CA ALA A 64 1.86 -25.65 2.37
C ALA A 64 1.11 -24.45 1.76
N ILE A 65 1.00 -23.35 2.52
CA ILE A 65 0.30 -22.14 2.09
C ILE A 65 1.03 -21.49 0.92
N GLY A 66 2.34 -21.37 1.00
CA GLY A 66 3.18 -20.78 -0.04
C GLY A 66 3.06 -21.52 -1.37
N ILE A 67 3.11 -22.86 -1.35
CA ILE A 67 2.95 -23.70 -2.54
C ILE A 67 1.55 -23.53 -3.13
N VAL A 68 0.50 -23.61 -2.30
CA VAL A 68 -0.89 -23.44 -2.76
C VAL A 68 -1.10 -22.06 -3.39
N CYS A 69 -0.65 -20.99 -2.73
CA CYS A 69 -0.79 -19.63 -3.24
C CYS A 69 -0.02 -19.43 -4.56
N THR A 70 1.22 -19.92 -4.64
CA THR A 70 2.07 -19.77 -5.82
C THR A 70 1.51 -20.56 -7.00
N PHE A 71 1.12 -21.82 -6.78
CA PHE A 71 0.56 -22.68 -7.83
C PHE A 71 -0.75 -22.10 -8.38
N TYR A 72 -1.67 -21.73 -7.49
CA TYR A 72 -2.94 -21.12 -7.86
C TYR A 72 -2.74 -19.86 -8.71
N THR A 73 -1.82 -18.99 -8.31
CA THR A 73 -1.54 -17.74 -9.02
C THR A 73 -0.94 -17.97 -10.40
N THR A 74 -0.02 -18.94 -10.51
CA THR A 74 0.65 -19.28 -11.77
C THR A 74 -0.34 -19.78 -12.84
N ILE A 75 -1.44 -20.39 -12.42
CA ILE A 75 -2.46 -20.94 -13.34
C ILE A 75 -3.58 -19.94 -13.65
N GLY A 76 -4.08 -19.21 -12.64
CA GLY A 76 -5.34 -18.48 -12.74
C GLY A 76 -5.34 -17.26 -13.66
N GLY A 77 -4.22 -16.56 -13.80
CA GLY A 77 -4.20 -15.24 -14.47
C GLY A 77 -5.13 -14.22 -13.80
N MET A 78 -5.02 -12.95 -14.18
CA MET A 78 -5.71 -11.86 -13.45
C MET A 78 -7.25 -12.00 -13.46
N LYS A 79 -7.86 -12.51 -14.54
CA LYS A 79 -9.33 -12.66 -14.62
C LYS A 79 -9.87 -13.74 -13.68
N ALA A 80 -9.23 -14.90 -13.57
CA ALA A 80 -9.72 -15.95 -12.69
C ALA A 80 -9.53 -15.56 -11.21
N VAL A 81 -8.41 -14.90 -10.90
CA VAL A 81 -8.13 -14.36 -9.57
C VAL A 81 -9.21 -13.37 -9.13
N LEU A 82 -9.63 -12.45 -10.01
CA LEU A 82 -10.70 -11.50 -9.69
C LEU A 82 -12.05 -12.19 -9.41
N TRP A 83 -12.38 -13.27 -10.11
CA TRP A 83 -13.61 -14.01 -9.84
C TRP A 83 -13.57 -14.74 -8.50
N THR A 84 -12.44 -15.35 -8.15
CA THR A 84 -12.32 -15.98 -6.83
C THR A 84 -12.34 -14.97 -5.69
N ASP A 85 -11.74 -13.79 -5.88
CA ASP A 85 -11.77 -12.71 -4.89
C ASP A 85 -13.22 -12.36 -4.51
N VAL A 86 -14.16 -12.34 -5.47
CA VAL A 86 -15.57 -12.05 -5.21
C VAL A 86 -16.20 -13.07 -4.25
N PHE A 87 -15.94 -14.36 -4.46
CA PHE A 87 -16.44 -15.41 -3.55
C PHE A 87 -15.74 -15.38 -2.19
N GLN A 88 -14.44 -15.06 -2.16
CA GLN A 88 -13.64 -15.01 -0.95
C GLN A 88 -14.12 -13.93 0.02
N VAL A 89 -14.62 -12.79 -0.46
CA VAL A 89 -15.20 -11.74 0.40
C VAL A 89 -16.37 -12.29 1.23
N ALA A 90 -17.23 -13.14 0.65
CA ALA A 90 -18.34 -13.74 1.39
C ALA A 90 -17.86 -14.66 2.52
N VAL A 91 -16.83 -15.48 2.26
CA VAL A 91 -16.22 -16.37 3.25
C VAL A 91 -15.55 -15.59 4.38
N MET A 92 -14.91 -14.46 4.05
CA MET A 92 -14.32 -13.54 5.03
C MET A 92 -15.36 -13.01 6.02
N PHE A 93 -16.47 -12.47 5.52
CA PHE A 93 -17.55 -11.97 6.39
C PHE A 93 -18.22 -13.08 7.19
N ALA A 94 -18.44 -14.26 6.60
CA ALA A 94 -19.00 -15.40 7.32
C ALA A 94 -18.12 -15.80 8.52
N GLY A 95 -16.79 -15.82 8.35
CA GLY A 95 -15.85 -16.10 9.43
C GLY A 95 -15.91 -15.06 10.56
N PHE A 96 -15.90 -13.77 10.23
CA PHE A 96 -16.03 -12.72 11.24
C PHE A 96 -17.36 -12.78 11.99
N PHE A 97 -18.48 -12.91 11.27
CA PHE A 97 -19.79 -12.95 11.91
C PHE A 97 -19.98 -14.19 12.78
N ALA A 98 -19.46 -15.35 12.38
CA ALA A 98 -19.48 -16.54 13.21
C ALA A 98 -18.81 -16.27 14.58
N VAL A 99 -17.58 -15.74 14.57
CA VAL A 99 -16.81 -15.43 15.79
C VAL A 99 -17.51 -14.38 16.65
N ILE A 100 -17.96 -13.27 16.04
CA ILE A 100 -18.61 -12.18 16.76
C ILE A 100 -19.92 -12.65 17.41
N ILE A 101 -20.77 -13.36 16.67
CA ILE A 101 -22.07 -13.82 17.17
C ILE A 101 -21.88 -14.82 18.31
N LYS A 102 -21.12 -15.90 18.07
CA LYS A 102 -20.95 -16.95 19.07
C LYS A 102 -20.18 -16.45 20.29
N GLY A 103 -19.10 -15.69 20.09
CA GLY A 103 -18.32 -15.12 21.20
C GLY A 103 -19.14 -14.15 22.04
N SER A 104 -19.98 -13.32 21.40
CA SER A 104 -20.89 -12.45 22.15
C SER A 104 -21.92 -13.25 22.94
N MET A 105 -22.44 -14.36 22.41
CA MET A 105 -23.41 -15.20 23.13
C MET A 105 -22.81 -15.82 24.39
N GLU A 106 -21.57 -16.33 24.32
CA GLU A 106 -20.88 -16.93 25.47
C GLU A 106 -20.61 -15.92 26.59
N VAL A 107 -20.32 -14.66 26.24
CA VAL A 107 -20.10 -13.58 27.23
C VAL A 107 -21.43 -13.06 27.84
N GLY A 108 -22.58 -13.39 27.25
CA GLY A 108 -23.89 -12.91 27.71
C GLY A 108 -24.46 -11.72 26.90
N GLY A 109 -23.96 -11.50 25.69
CA GLY A 109 -24.44 -10.53 24.71
C GLY A 109 -23.44 -9.43 24.39
N ILE A 110 -23.62 -8.78 23.23
CA ILE A 110 -22.70 -7.74 22.75
C ILE A 110 -22.62 -6.52 23.68
N GLN A 111 -23.70 -6.21 24.39
CA GLN A 111 -23.72 -5.12 25.37
C GLN A 111 -22.79 -5.41 26.54
N LYS A 112 -22.75 -6.67 27.02
CA LYS A 112 -21.86 -7.08 28.11
C LYS A 112 -20.41 -7.11 27.65
N VAL A 113 -20.15 -7.57 26.42
CA VAL A 113 -18.83 -7.48 25.78
C VAL A 113 -18.33 -6.04 25.79
N TRP A 114 -19.16 -5.08 25.36
CA TRP A 114 -18.78 -3.67 25.33
C TRP A 114 -18.46 -3.13 26.73
N GLN A 115 -19.29 -3.45 27.71
CA GLN A 115 -19.08 -3.04 29.10
C GLN A 115 -17.75 -3.56 29.66
N ILE A 116 -17.45 -4.86 29.47
CA ILE A 116 -16.19 -5.46 29.93
C ILE A 116 -14.98 -4.80 29.26
N ALA A 117 -15.08 -4.51 27.97
CA ALA A 117 -14.02 -3.84 27.22
C ALA A 117 -13.77 -2.41 27.69
N GLU A 118 -14.83 -1.68 28.04
CA GLU A 118 -14.74 -0.32 28.59
C GLU A 118 -14.16 -0.31 30.01
N GLU A 119 -14.63 -1.20 30.90
CA GLU A 119 -14.09 -1.40 32.25
C GLU A 119 -12.60 -1.82 32.21
N GLY A 120 -12.22 -2.59 31.19
CA GLY A 120 -10.84 -3.01 30.93
C GLY A 120 -9.95 -1.97 30.24
N GLY A 121 -10.47 -0.78 29.96
CA GLY A 121 -9.72 0.30 29.29
C GLY A 121 -9.30 -0.02 27.86
N ARG A 122 -10.05 -0.86 27.14
CA ARG A 122 -9.77 -1.27 25.74
C ARG A 122 -10.47 -0.40 24.70
N ILE A 123 -11.42 0.42 25.11
CA ILE A 123 -12.19 1.30 24.24
C ILE A 123 -11.68 2.74 24.39
N GLU A 124 -10.85 3.17 23.45
CA GLU A 124 -10.38 4.56 23.35
C GLU A 124 -10.58 5.06 21.91
N PHE A 125 -11.56 5.93 21.70
CA PHE A 125 -11.86 6.48 20.38
C PHE A 125 -11.03 7.73 20.04
N TRP A 126 -10.76 8.56 21.04
CA TRP A 126 -10.32 9.94 20.84
C TRP A 126 -9.08 10.27 21.68
N ASP A 127 -7.90 9.88 21.19
CA ASP A 127 -6.63 10.34 21.74
C ASP A 127 -6.06 11.49 20.90
N PHE A 128 -6.18 12.73 21.38
CA PHE A 128 -5.71 13.93 20.69
C PHE A 128 -4.28 14.36 21.07
N ARG A 129 -3.55 13.56 21.84
CA ARG A 129 -2.16 13.89 22.23
C ARG A 129 -1.28 14.04 20.98
N VAL A 130 -0.48 15.12 20.95
CA VAL A 130 0.40 15.47 19.81
C VAL A 130 1.80 14.86 19.99
N ASN A 131 1.88 13.65 20.55
CA ASN A 131 3.14 12.95 20.70
C ASN A 131 3.27 11.89 19.58
N PRO A 132 4.23 12.03 18.64
CA PRO A 132 4.38 11.10 17.52
C PRO A 132 4.96 9.74 17.93
N THR A 133 5.43 9.59 19.17
CA THR A 133 5.90 8.29 19.70
C THR A 133 4.77 7.41 20.21
N ILE A 134 3.57 7.97 20.41
CA ILE A 134 2.41 7.18 20.80
C ILE A 134 1.96 6.35 19.60
N ARG A 135 1.78 5.04 19.82
CA ARG A 135 1.44 4.06 18.78
C ARG A 135 0.28 4.53 17.91
N HIS A 136 -0.83 4.92 18.52
CA HIS A 136 -2.04 5.39 17.84
C HIS A 136 -2.59 6.63 18.51
N THR A 137 -2.74 7.71 17.74
CA THR A 137 -3.45 8.93 18.14
C THR A 137 -4.36 9.34 16.99
N PHE A 138 -5.31 10.23 17.24
CA PHE A 138 -6.14 10.83 16.20
C PHE A 138 -5.27 11.37 15.04
N TRP A 139 -4.18 12.06 15.39
CA TRP A 139 -3.27 12.66 14.41
C TRP A 139 -2.48 11.61 13.61
N SER A 140 -1.96 10.57 14.27
CA SER A 140 -1.19 9.54 13.58
C SER A 140 -2.05 8.72 12.62
N ILE A 141 -3.30 8.46 12.98
CA ILE A 141 -4.26 7.74 12.13
C ILE A 141 -4.75 8.63 10.99
N VAL A 142 -5.19 9.86 11.27
CA VAL A 142 -5.76 10.75 10.24
C VAL A 142 -4.68 11.23 9.28
N ILE A 143 -3.58 11.79 9.78
CA ILE A 143 -2.53 12.35 8.93
C ILE A 143 -1.62 11.23 8.43
N GLY A 144 -0.98 10.48 9.33
CA GLY A 144 -0.05 9.41 8.96
C GLY A 144 -0.72 8.29 8.15
N GLY A 145 -1.93 7.90 8.55
CA GLY A 145 -2.74 6.94 7.80
C GLY A 145 -3.13 7.44 6.41
N THR A 146 -3.41 8.73 6.22
CA THR A 146 -3.69 9.28 4.87
C THR A 146 -2.54 9.01 3.93
N PHE A 147 -1.29 9.33 4.30
CA PHE A 147 -0.12 9.06 3.46
C PHE A 147 0.10 7.56 3.20
N THR A 148 -0.14 6.73 4.22
CA THR A 148 -0.05 5.27 4.08
C THR A 148 -1.07 4.74 3.08
N TRP A 149 -2.33 5.14 3.20
CA TRP A 149 -3.40 4.68 2.31
C TRP A 149 -3.31 5.30 0.92
N THR A 150 -2.88 6.57 0.79
CA THR A 150 -2.58 7.17 -0.52
C THR A 150 -1.44 6.43 -1.20
N SER A 151 -0.42 5.98 -0.47
CA SER A 151 0.62 5.12 -1.06
C SER A 151 0.04 3.79 -1.56
N THR A 152 -0.81 3.15 -0.75
CA THR A 152 -1.41 1.85 -1.09
C THR A 152 -2.38 1.92 -2.27
N TYR A 153 -3.21 2.95 -2.37
CA TYR A 153 -4.22 3.07 -3.43
C TYR A 153 -3.73 3.87 -4.65
N GLY A 154 -2.81 4.82 -4.46
CA GLY A 154 -2.38 5.75 -5.51
C GLY A 154 -1.17 5.29 -6.32
N VAL A 155 -0.18 4.65 -5.69
CA VAL A 155 1.10 4.30 -6.34
C VAL A 155 1.43 2.81 -6.32
N ASN A 156 0.56 1.99 -5.74
CA ASN A 156 0.77 0.56 -5.71
C ASN A 156 0.28 -0.07 -7.01
N GLN A 157 1.16 -0.76 -7.72
CA GLN A 157 0.81 -1.38 -9.00
C GLN A 157 -0.37 -2.35 -8.90
N SER A 158 -0.45 -3.16 -7.84
CA SER A 158 -1.53 -4.16 -7.73
C SER A 158 -2.92 -3.51 -7.70
N GLN A 159 -3.00 -2.31 -7.13
CA GLN A 159 -4.24 -1.51 -7.09
C GLN A 159 -4.46 -0.75 -8.39
N VAL A 160 -3.42 -0.10 -8.93
CA VAL A 160 -3.50 0.63 -10.19
C VAL A 160 -3.97 -0.28 -11.33
N GLN A 161 -3.48 -1.52 -11.40
CA GLN A 161 -3.92 -2.51 -12.39
C GLN A 161 -5.43 -2.81 -12.32
N ARG A 162 -6.01 -2.84 -11.11
CA ARG A 162 -7.45 -3.06 -10.93
C ARG A 162 -8.26 -1.90 -11.50
N TYR A 163 -7.81 -0.66 -11.33
CA TYR A 163 -8.49 0.52 -11.88
C TYR A 163 -8.34 0.65 -13.40
N LEU A 164 -7.22 0.19 -13.95
CA LEU A 164 -7.00 0.20 -15.40
C LEU A 164 -7.77 -0.91 -16.12
N SER A 165 -8.20 -1.93 -15.38
CA SER A 165 -9.01 -3.03 -15.91
C SER A 165 -10.48 -2.65 -16.12
N VAL A 166 -10.94 -1.49 -15.62
CA VAL A 166 -12.30 -0.99 -15.86
C VAL A 166 -12.34 0.00 -17.03
N GLY A 167 -13.35 -0.11 -17.88
CA GLY A 167 -13.40 0.61 -19.15
C GLY A 167 -13.55 2.14 -19.08
N THR A 168 -13.90 2.71 -17.91
CA THR A 168 -14.12 4.16 -17.76
C THR A 168 -13.68 4.69 -16.39
N GLN A 169 -13.21 5.95 -16.35
CA GLN A 169 -12.85 6.64 -15.10
C GLN A 169 -13.99 6.65 -14.07
N LYS A 170 -15.23 6.88 -14.51
CA LYS A 170 -16.39 6.88 -13.60
C LYS A 170 -16.56 5.53 -12.91
N ARG A 171 -16.38 4.42 -13.65
CA ARG A 171 -16.42 3.07 -13.08
C ARG A 171 -15.23 2.80 -12.15
N ALA A 172 -14.05 3.34 -12.47
CA ALA A 172 -12.87 3.23 -11.61
C ALA A 172 -13.10 3.91 -10.24
N ASN A 173 -13.69 5.11 -10.25
CA ASN A 173 -14.04 5.83 -9.02
C ASN A 173 -15.08 5.06 -8.19
N TRP A 174 -16.09 4.47 -8.84
CA TRP A 174 -17.05 3.60 -8.15
C TRP A 174 -16.40 2.35 -7.56
N ALA A 175 -15.50 1.69 -8.30
CA ALA A 175 -14.75 0.55 -7.80
C ALA A 175 -13.90 0.91 -6.56
N LEU A 176 -13.24 2.08 -6.59
CA LEU A 176 -12.51 2.61 -5.45
C LEU A 176 -13.44 2.89 -4.25
N GLY A 177 -14.60 3.50 -4.48
CA GLY A 177 -15.60 3.75 -3.44
C GLY A 177 -16.12 2.46 -2.78
N MET A 178 -16.41 1.44 -3.58
CA MET A 178 -16.79 0.11 -3.06
C MET A 178 -15.66 -0.53 -2.25
N ALA A 179 -14.40 -0.40 -2.70
CA ALA A 179 -13.25 -0.91 -1.97
C ALA A 179 -13.08 -0.22 -0.60
N ILE A 180 -13.24 1.11 -0.54
CA ILE A 180 -13.18 1.87 0.71
C ILE A 180 -14.29 1.42 1.66
N PHE A 181 -15.54 1.30 1.17
CA PHE A 181 -16.66 0.82 1.97
C PHE A 181 -16.41 -0.60 2.51
N GLY A 182 -15.93 -1.51 1.67
CA GLY A 182 -15.58 -2.87 2.07
C GLY A 182 -14.48 -2.90 3.14
N MET A 183 -13.44 -2.08 3.00
CA MET A 183 -12.36 -1.98 4.00
C MET A 183 -12.87 -1.47 5.35
N VAL A 184 -13.78 -0.49 5.37
CA VAL A 184 -14.40 -0.01 6.62
C VAL A 184 -15.16 -1.14 7.31
N LEU A 185 -15.95 -1.91 6.55
CA LEU A 185 -16.68 -3.06 7.11
C LEU A 185 -15.76 -4.13 7.67
N VAL A 186 -14.73 -4.53 6.91
CA VAL A 186 -13.77 -5.56 7.34
C VAL A 186 -12.98 -5.09 8.57
N ALA A 187 -12.48 -3.85 8.57
CA ALA A 187 -11.74 -3.30 9.70
C ALA A 187 -12.61 -3.22 10.97
N THR A 188 -13.85 -2.76 10.84
CA THR A 188 -14.80 -2.70 11.96
C THR A 188 -15.11 -4.09 12.51
N SER A 189 -15.28 -5.07 11.63
CA SER A 189 -15.55 -6.47 12.01
C SER A 189 -14.34 -7.10 12.72
N ALA A 190 -13.12 -6.83 12.23
CA ALA A 190 -11.89 -7.31 12.86
C ALA A 190 -11.67 -6.69 14.25
N CYS A 191 -11.88 -5.38 14.40
CA CYS A 191 -11.82 -4.72 15.70
C CYS A 191 -12.88 -5.29 16.67
N LEU A 192 -14.12 -5.47 16.20
CA LEU A 192 -15.19 -6.03 17.02
C LEU A 192 -14.90 -7.46 17.46
N ALA A 193 -14.38 -8.31 16.57
CA ALA A 193 -13.94 -9.65 16.92
C ALA A 193 -12.82 -9.64 17.98
N GLY A 194 -11.88 -8.70 17.89
CA GLY A 194 -10.85 -8.50 18.91
C GLY A 194 -11.42 -8.07 20.27
N VAL A 195 -12.42 -7.19 20.29
CA VAL A 195 -13.12 -6.78 21.52
C VAL A 195 -13.89 -7.94 22.14
N VAL A 196 -14.58 -8.76 21.33
CA VAL A 196 -15.27 -9.98 21.78
C VAL A 196 -14.27 -10.98 22.38
N MET A 197 -13.15 -11.21 21.71
CA MET A 197 -12.08 -12.09 22.20
C MET A 197 -11.53 -11.61 23.54
N TYR A 198 -11.27 -10.30 23.69
CA TYR A 198 -10.84 -9.72 24.96
C TYR A 198 -11.87 -9.95 26.07
N ALA A 199 -13.15 -9.68 25.80
CA ALA A 199 -14.19 -9.85 26.81
C ALA A 199 -14.34 -11.31 27.26
N TYR A 200 -14.22 -12.26 26.32
CA TYR A 200 -14.24 -13.69 26.61
C TYR A 200 -13.07 -14.12 27.52
N TYR A 201 -11.86 -13.62 27.27
CA TYR A 201 -10.66 -13.92 28.07
C TYR A 201 -10.37 -12.91 29.18
N SER A 202 -11.36 -12.09 29.57
CA SER A 202 -11.13 -10.97 30.49
C SER A 202 -10.63 -11.39 31.89
N THR A 203 -10.89 -12.63 32.32
CA THR A 203 -10.44 -13.19 33.61
C THR A 203 -9.30 -14.21 33.49
N CYS A 204 -9.01 -14.67 32.27
CA CYS A 204 -7.91 -15.58 31.99
C CYS A 204 -7.33 -15.31 30.60
N ASP A 205 -6.31 -14.47 30.56
CA ASP A 205 -5.59 -14.15 29.33
C ASP A 205 -4.68 -15.32 28.87
N PRO A 206 -4.95 -15.94 27.70
CA PRO A 206 -4.21 -17.11 27.25
C PRO A 206 -2.77 -16.81 26.81
N TYR A 207 -2.46 -15.55 26.47
CA TYR A 207 -1.08 -15.15 26.12
C TYR A 207 -0.19 -15.09 27.36
N THR A 208 -0.62 -14.34 28.38
CA THR A 208 0.11 -14.21 29.64
C THR A 208 0.18 -15.55 30.37
N ALA A 209 -0.87 -16.37 30.29
CA ALA A 209 -0.90 -17.73 30.85
C ALA A 209 0.04 -18.72 30.15
N GLY A 210 0.58 -18.38 28.96
CA GLY A 210 1.50 -19.22 28.20
C GLY A 210 0.84 -20.32 27.36
N TYR A 211 -0.48 -20.26 27.14
CA TYR A 211 -1.18 -21.18 26.23
C TYR A 211 -0.88 -20.88 24.76
N VAL A 212 -0.59 -19.63 24.43
CA VAL A 212 -0.11 -19.21 23.11
C VAL A 212 1.24 -18.52 23.21
N SER A 213 2.14 -18.78 22.26
CA SER A 213 3.49 -18.21 22.28
C SER A 213 3.56 -16.82 21.66
N GLN A 214 2.63 -16.49 20.76
CA GLN A 214 2.58 -15.21 20.05
C GLN A 214 1.19 -14.59 20.11
N THR A 215 1.12 -13.27 20.20
CA THR A 215 -0.16 -12.53 20.24
C THR A 215 -0.98 -12.72 18.97
N ASP A 216 -0.35 -12.89 17.81
CA ASP A 216 -1.04 -13.12 16.53
C ASP A 216 -1.69 -14.52 16.44
N GLN A 217 -1.38 -15.44 17.38
CA GLN A 217 -2.06 -16.74 17.50
C GLN A 217 -3.33 -16.69 18.36
N LEU A 218 -3.61 -15.57 19.04
CA LEU A 218 -4.76 -15.43 19.93
C LEU A 218 -6.09 -15.67 19.20
N MET A 219 -6.28 -15.07 18.03
CA MET A 219 -7.54 -15.19 17.30
C MET A 219 -7.76 -16.63 16.78
N PRO A 220 -6.78 -17.32 16.16
CA PRO A 220 -6.90 -18.74 15.86
C PRO A 220 -7.17 -19.62 17.09
N TYR A 221 -6.50 -19.37 18.21
CA TYR A 221 -6.73 -20.10 19.46
C TYR A 221 -8.16 -19.89 19.97
N PHE A 222 -8.62 -18.63 19.99
CA PHE A 222 -9.96 -18.26 20.40
C PHE A 222 -11.03 -18.98 19.57
N VAL A 223 -10.84 -19.07 18.25
CA VAL A 223 -11.77 -19.76 17.36
C VAL A 223 -11.85 -21.25 17.69
N LEU A 224 -10.73 -21.90 17.99
CA LEU A 224 -10.70 -23.32 18.35
C LEU A 224 -11.42 -23.57 19.67
N ASP A 225 -11.18 -22.71 20.65
CA ASP A 225 -11.79 -22.77 21.97
C ASP A 225 -13.31 -22.52 21.89
N LEU A 226 -13.70 -21.42 21.23
CA LEU A 226 -15.09 -20.98 21.08
C LEU A 226 -15.98 -21.99 20.32
N PHE A 227 -15.40 -22.71 19.36
CA PHE A 227 -16.13 -23.66 18.49
C PHE A 227 -15.75 -25.11 18.72
N ASN A 228 -15.19 -25.45 19.89
CA ASN A 228 -14.82 -26.84 20.22
C ASN A 228 -16.00 -27.82 20.04
N ASP A 229 -17.21 -27.40 20.38
CA ASP A 229 -18.43 -28.21 20.25
C ASP A 229 -19.05 -28.21 18.83
N TYR A 230 -18.50 -27.43 17.89
CA TYR A 230 -19.07 -27.22 16.55
C TYR A 230 -18.08 -27.62 15.45
N PRO A 231 -17.99 -28.93 15.13
CA PRO A 231 -17.06 -29.40 14.11
C PRO A 231 -17.35 -28.72 12.76
N GLY A 232 -16.29 -28.24 12.11
CA GLY A 232 -16.36 -27.54 10.82
C GLY A 232 -16.29 -26.01 10.91
N LEU A 233 -16.76 -25.37 11.99
CA LEU A 233 -16.69 -23.91 12.15
C LEU A 233 -15.25 -23.37 12.31
N PRO A 234 -14.33 -24.04 13.04
CA PRO A 234 -12.91 -23.66 13.00
C PRO A 234 -12.31 -23.74 11.59
N GLY A 235 -12.77 -24.71 10.79
CA GLY A 235 -12.38 -24.85 9.39
C GLY A 235 -12.89 -23.71 8.51
N LEU A 236 -14.11 -23.20 8.78
CA LEU A 236 -14.66 -22.02 8.11
C LEU A 236 -13.81 -20.76 8.38
N PHE A 237 -13.45 -20.52 9.64
CA PHE A 237 -12.55 -19.42 10.00
C PHE A 237 -11.18 -19.57 9.35
N THR A 238 -10.59 -20.77 9.42
CA THR A 238 -9.30 -21.04 8.78
C THR A 238 -9.41 -20.75 7.28
N SER A 239 -10.48 -21.21 6.62
CA SER A 239 -10.73 -20.93 5.19
C SER A 239 -10.88 -19.43 4.89
N SER A 240 -11.41 -18.63 5.81
CA SER A 240 -11.58 -17.18 5.65
C SER A 240 -10.24 -16.43 5.69
N VAL A 241 -9.36 -16.80 6.63
CA VAL A 241 -7.99 -16.26 6.72
C VAL A 241 -7.17 -16.62 5.49
N PHE A 242 -7.30 -17.86 5.02
CA PHE A 242 -6.64 -18.35 3.80
C PHE A 242 -7.14 -17.64 2.56
N SER A 243 -8.45 -17.40 2.47
CA SER A 243 -9.07 -16.66 1.37
C SER A 243 -8.49 -15.24 1.27
N ALA A 244 -8.39 -14.53 2.40
CA ALA A 244 -7.81 -13.19 2.45
C ALA A 244 -6.33 -13.16 2.02
N ALA A 245 -5.54 -14.12 2.51
CA ALA A 245 -4.13 -14.24 2.14
C ALA A 245 -3.95 -14.59 0.65
N LEU A 246 -4.75 -15.53 0.14
CA LEU A 246 -4.68 -15.98 -1.26
C LEU A 246 -5.00 -14.84 -2.23
N SER A 247 -6.03 -14.03 -1.95
CA SER A 247 -6.37 -12.84 -2.75
C SER A 247 -5.20 -11.85 -2.85
N THR A 248 -4.53 -11.65 -1.72
CA THR A 248 -3.43 -10.69 -1.59
C THR A 248 -2.16 -11.20 -2.27
N VAL A 249 -1.75 -12.44 -1.98
CA VAL A 249 -0.55 -13.07 -2.57
C VAL A 249 -0.70 -13.18 -4.08
N SER A 250 -1.86 -13.62 -4.56
CA SER A 250 -2.08 -13.76 -6.00
C SER A 250 -2.02 -12.43 -6.74
N SER A 251 -2.61 -11.36 -6.18
CA SER A 251 -2.53 -10.01 -6.75
C SER A 251 -1.10 -9.47 -6.77
N GLY A 252 -0.35 -9.66 -5.68
CA GLY A 252 1.03 -9.20 -5.59
C GLY A 252 1.99 -9.94 -6.53
N LEU A 253 1.91 -11.28 -6.58
CA LEU A 253 2.72 -12.10 -7.49
C LEU A 253 2.42 -11.80 -8.96
N ASN A 254 1.15 -11.61 -9.31
CA ASN A 254 0.76 -11.19 -10.66
C ASN A 254 1.33 -9.82 -11.02
N ALA A 255 1.30 -8.86 -10.09
CA ALA A 255 1.86 -7.53 -10.33
C ALA A 255 3.39 -7.57 -10.51
N LEU A 256 4.11 -8.34 -9.67
CA LEU A 256 5.55 -8.56 -9.79
C LEU A 256 5.92 -9.21 -11.13
N ALA A 257 5.19 -10.26 -11.53
CA ALA A 257 5.38 -10.94 -12.80
C ALA A 257 5.09 -10.03 -14.00
N ALA A 258 4.00 -9.25 -13.94
CA ALA A 258 3.61 -8.32 -14.99
C ALA A 258 4.64 -7.22 -15.20
N ILE A 259 5.14 -6.60 -14.12
CA ILE A 259 6.18 -5.56 -14.22
C ILE A 259 7.50 -6.16 -14.71
N THR A 260 7.87 -7.34 -14.25
CA THR A 260 9.08 -8.03 -14.77
C THR A 260 8.95 -8.30 -16.27
N GLY A 261 7.77 -8.74 -16.72
CA GLY A 261 7.46 -8.94 -18.13
C GLY A 261 7.54 -7.65 -18.96
N GLU A 262 6.86 -6.60 -18.52
CA GLU A 262 6.73 -5.35 -19.27
C GLU A 262 7.97 -4.46 -19.20
N ASP A 263 8.57 -4.30 -18.02
CA ASP A 263 9.64 -3.33 -17.78
C ASP A 263 11.03 -3.93 -18.05
N ILE A 264 11.21 -5.24 -17.85
CA ILE A 264 12.51 -5.91 -17.97
C ILE A 264 12.56 -6.78 -19.22
N LEU A 265 11.65 -7.76 -19.35
CA LEU A 265 11.72 -8.74 -20.43
C LEU A 265 11.48 -8.10 -21.81
N LYS A 266 10.45 -7.28 -21.98
CA LYS A 266 10.19 -6.56 -23.24
C LYS A 266 11.27 -5.52 -23.57
N SER A 267 11.96 -4.98 -22.57
CA SER A 267 13.12 -4.09 -22.78
C SER A 267 14.33 -4.84 -23.37
N ILE A 268 14.52 -6.11 -23.00
CA ILE A 268 15.61 -6.97 -23.50
C ILE A 268 15.23 -7.61 -24.85
N LYS A 269 13.97 -8.05 -24.98
CA LYS A 269 13.45 -8.73 -26.17
C LYS A 269 12.07 -8.16 -26.55
N PRO A 270 12.03 -7.07 -27.34
CA PRO A 270 10.79 -6.41 -27.74
C PRO A 270 9.85 -7.34 -28.53
N ASP A 271 10.40 -8.16 -29.41
CA ASP A 271 9.64 -9.03 -30.33
C ASP A 271 9.39 -10.44 -29.77
N ILE A 272 9.18 -10.56 -28.45
CA ILE A 272 8.84 -11.84 -27.83
C ILE A 272 7.44 -12.30 -28.26
N SER A 273 7.29 -13.56 -28.66
CA SER A 273 5.98 -14.10 -29.02
C SER A 273 5.07 -14.22 -27.80
N GLU A 274 3.76 -14.01 -28.00
CA GLU A 274 2.74 -14.07 -26.94
C GLU A 274 2.82 -15.35 -26.09
N ALA A 275 2.99 -16.51 -26.72
CA ALA A 275 3.10 -17.79 -26.00
C ALA A 275 4.34 -17.85 -25.10
N ARG A 276 5.47 -17.30 -25.55
CA ARG A 276 6.71 -17.26 -24.76
C ARG A 276 6.63 -16.20 -23.66
N TYR A 277 5.98 -15.07 -23.93
CA TYR A 277 5.72 -14.03 -22.93
C TYR A 277 4.83 -14.58 -21.80
N ALA A 278 3.74 -15.25 -22.14
CA ALA A 278 2.84 -15.88 -21.19
C ALA A 278 3.52 -16.99 -20.37
N LEU A 279 4.41 -17.77 -20.97
CA LEU A 279 5.21 -18.76 -20.23
C LEU A 279 6.20 -18.07 -19.28
N ALA A 280 6.89 -17.02 -19.74
CA ALA A 280 7.86 -16.29 -18.93
C ALA A 280 7.21 -15.62 -17.71
N THR A 281 6.04 -14.98 -17.87
CA THR A 281 5.31 -14.36 -16.75
C THR A 281 4.84 -15.38 -15.72
N LYS A 282 4.45 -16.58 -16.15
CA LYS A 282 4.18 -17.72 -15.23
C LYS A 282 5.42 -18.15 -14.47
N CYS A 283 6.56 -18.26 -15.15
CA CYS A 283 7.85 -18.57 -14.50
C CYS A 283 8.24 -17.48 -13.49
N PHE A 284 8.04 -16.20 -13.81
CA PHE A 284 8.28 -15.10 -12.88
C PHE A 284 7.36 -15.17 -11.65
N ALA A 285 6.07 -15.46 -11.83
CA ALA A 285 5.15 -15.64 -10.70
C ALA A 285 5.60 -16.78 -9.77
N CYS A 286 6.06 -17.91 -10.33
CA CYS A 286 6.62 -19.02 -9.57
C CYS A 286 7.91 -18.63 -8.82
N PHE A 287 8.84 -17.93 -9.51
CA PHE A 287 10.07 -17.42 -8.91
C PHE A 287 9.78 -16.49 -7.72
N TYR A 288 8.92 -15.49 -7.89
CA TYR A 288 8.56 -14.58 -6.80
C TYR A 288 7.80 -15.29 -5.68
N GLY A 289 7.00 -16.31 -5.99
CA GLY A 289 6.37 -17.17 -4.98
C GLY A 289 7.41 -17.83 -4.08
N ALA A 290 8.44 -18.44 -4.65
CA ALA A 290 9.56 -19.02 -3.90
C ALA A 290 10.31 -17.97 -3.08
N VAL A 291 10.57 -16.78 -3.64
CA VAL A 291 11.21 -15.66 -2.90
C VAL A 291 10.34 -15.22 -1.73
N CYS A 292 9.02 -15.05 -1.91
CA CYS A 292 8.11 -14.64 -0.83
C CYS A 292 8.04 -15.68 0.29
N ILE A 293 8.10 -16.98 -0.04
CA ILE A 293 8.21 -18.05 0.97
C ILE A 293 9.49 -17.89 1.78
N LEU A 294 10.64 -17.65 1.15
CA LEU A 294 11.89 -17.40 1.88
C LEU A 294 11.79 -16.15 2.79
N MET A 295 11.11 -15.12 2.33
CA MET A 295 10.91 -13.88 3.11
C MET A 295 10.02 -14.04 4.34
N THR A 296 9.28 -15.15 4.47
CA THR A 296 8.54 -15.45 5.71
C THR A 296 9.47 -15.61 6.92
N VAL A 297 10.74 -15.99 6.71
CA VAL A 297 11.76 -16.07 7.77
C VAL A 297 12.07 -14.70 8.37
N VAL A 298 12.02 -13.65 7.54
CA VAL A 298 12.16 -12.27 8.01
C VAL A 298 10.86 -11.86 8.68
N ALA A 299 9.70 -12.17 8.08
CA ALA A 299 8.39 -11.85 8.64
C ALA A 299 8.19 -12.39 10.06
N SER A 300 8.68 -13.60 10.36
CA SER A 300 8.56 -14.22 11.69
C SER A 300 9.39 -13.52 12.78
N GLN A 301 10.26 -12.58 12.41
CA GLN A 301 11.11 -11.82 13.33
C GLN A 301 10.66 -10.35 13.50
N LEU A 302 9.67 -9.88 12.74
CA LEU A 302 9.24 -8.47 12.73
C LEU A 302 8.20 -8.13 13.82
N GLY A 303 7.99 -9.03 14.79
CA GLY A 303 6.98 -8.89 15.83
C GLY A 303 5.56 -9.00 15.27
N GLY A 304 4.67 -8.12 15.73
CA GLY A 304 3.25 -8.15 15.38
C GLY A 304 2.99 -7.99 13.88
N VAL A 305 2.29 -8.95 13.27
CA VAL A 305 2.04 -9.04 11.82
C VAL A 305 1.48 -7.75 11.22
N LEU A 306 0.46 -7.16 11.86
CA LEU A 306 -0.19 -5.94 11.38
C LEU A 306 0.76 -4.74 11.38
N GLN A 307 1.54 -4.59 12.46
CA GLN A 307 2.49 -3.49 12.60
C GLN A 307 3.63 -3.64 11.60
N ALA A 308 4.15 -4.86 11.41
CA ALA A 308 5.19 -5.14 10.44
C ALA A 308 4.73 -4.80 9.01
N ALA A 309 3.51 -5.20 8.63
CA ALA A 309 2.95 -4.89 7.32
C ALA A 309 2.84 -3.37 7.09
N LEU A 310 2.21 -2.64 8.02
CA LEU A 310 2.06 -1.19 7.90
C LEU A 310 3.40 -0.45 7.94
N SER A 311 4.38 -0.95 8.69
CA SER A 311 5.74 -0.39 8.71
C SER A 311 6.42 -0.52 7.35
N ILE A 312 6.26 -1.63 6.62
CA ILE A 312 6.82 -1.80 5.27
C ILE A 312 6.19 -0.82 4.27
N PHE A 313 4.86 -0.66 4.31
CA PHE A 313 4.17 0.37 3.52
C PHE A 313 4.65 1.78 3.89
N GLY A 314 4.93 2.02 5.17
CA GLY A 314 5.61 3.20 5.67
C GLY A 314 6.96 3.46 5.01
N ILE A 315 7.88 2.52 5.24
CA ILE A 315 9.32 2.64 4.96
C ILE A 315 9.60 2.66 3.45
N VAL A 316 8.91 1.83 2.68
CA VAL A 316 9.17 1.67 1.24
C VAL A 316 8.11 2.39 0.39
N GLY A 317 6.85 2.37 0.82
CA GLY A 317 5.76 3.06 0.12
C GLY A 317 5.82 4.57 0.27
N GLY A 318 6.28 5.10 1.41
CA GLY A 318 6.48 6.53 1.62
C GLY A 318 7.43 7.19 0.60
N PRO A 319 8.66 6.68 0.41
CA PRO A 319 9.57 7.17 -0.64
C PRO A 319 8.97 7.07 -2.05
N LEU A 320 8.29 5.96 -2.36
CA LEU A 320 7.67 5.75 -3.67
C LEU A 320 6.56 6.76 -3.93
N LEU A 321 5.68 6.99 -2.94
CA LEU A 321 4.66 8.04 -3.00
C LEU A 321 5.30 9.42 -3.16
N GLY A 322 6.39 9.68 -2.44
CA GLY A 322 7.18 10.90 -2.55
C GLY A 322 7.71 11.13 -3.96
N LEU A 323 8.20 10.08 -4.62
CA LEU A 323 8.73 10.15 -5.98
C LEU A 323 7.65 10.53 -7.00
N PHE A 324 6.49 9.87 -6.95
CA PHE A 324 5.35 10.23 -7.79
C PHE A 324 4.84 11.64 -7.48
N SER A 325 4.71 11.98 -6.20
CA SER A 325 4.28 13.32 -5.76
C SER A 325 5.23 14.39 -6.29
N LEU A 326 6.55 14.18 -6.19
CA LEU A 326 7.57 15.09 -6.72
C LEU A 326 7.40 15.29 -8.23
N GLY A 327 7.18 14.21 -8.97
CA GLY A 327 6.98 14.25 -10.41
C GLY A 327 5.71 14.98 -10.84
N ILE A 328 4.59 14.73 -10.13
CA ILE A 328 3.26 15.26 -10.46
C ILE A 328 3.17 16.74 -10.13
N PHE A 329 3.60 17.09 -8.91
CA PHE A 329 3.29 18.37 -8.29
C PHE A 329 4.38 19.44 -8.49
N PHE A 330 5.62 19.04 -8.76
CA PHE A 330 6.75 19.97 -8.83
C PHE A 330 7.44 19.90 -10.21
N PRO A 331 7.06 20.79 -11.15
CA PRO A 331 7.64 20.84 -12.49
C PRO A 331 9.15 21.13 -12.51
N CYS A 332 9.64 21.89 -11.51
CA CYS A 332 11.04 22.26 -11.33
C CYS A 332 11.95 21.10 -10.90
N ALA A 333 11.39 20.00 -10.40
CA ALA A 333 12.17 18.83 -9.99
C ALA A 333 12.83 18.16 -11.22
N ASN A 334 14.10 17.83 -11.10
CA ASN A 334 14.85 17.13 -12.14
C ASN A 334 15.09 15.66 -11.76
N SER A 335 15.58 14.85 -12.69
CA SER A 335 15.79 13.41 -12.48
C SER A 335 16.85 13.08 -11.42
N LYS A 336 17.85 13.95 -11.23
CA LYS A 336 18.92 13.75 -10.22
C LYS A 336 18.37 13.94 -8.81
N GLY A 337 17.62 15.01 -8.58
CA GLY A 337 16.95 15.27 -7.32
C GLY A 337 15.90 14.21 -7.00
N ALA A 338 15.08 13.83 -7.98
CA ALA A 338 14.11 12.76 -7.80
C ALA A 338 14.74 11.43 -7.36
N ALA A 339 15.83 11.01 -8.03
CA ALA A 339 16.54 9.79 -7.65
C ALA A 339 17.20 9.90 -6.28
N ALA A 340 18.00 10.94 -6.04
CA ALA A 340 18.78 11.09 -4.81
C ALA A 340 17.89 11.32 -3.58
N GLY A 341 16.84 12.15 -3.70
CA GLY A 341 15.88 12.39 -2.62
C GLY A 341 15.13 11.11 -2.24
N THR A 342 14.72 10.31 -3.23
CA THR A 342 14.02 9.03 -2.97
C THR A 342 14.93 8.00 -2.32
N LEU A 343 16.17 7.84 -2.79
CA LEU A 343 17.12 6.89 -2.20
C LEU A 343 17.53 7.30 -0.78
N LEU A 344 17.70 8.60 -0.53
CA LEU A 344 17.96 9.13 0.81
C LEU A 344 16.77 8.88 1.75
N ALA A 345 15.54 9.15 1.30
CA ALA A 345 14.33 8.85 2.06
C ALA A 345 14.21 7.37 2.39
N LEU A 346 14.49 6.48 1.42
CA LEU A 346 14.51 5.04 1.65
C LEU A 346 15.54 4.66 2.73
N ALA A 347 16.78 5.14 2.62
CA ALA A 347 17.84 4.83 3.57
C ALA A 347 17.49 5.31 4.99
N LEU A 348 16.99 6.53 5.13
CA LEU A 348 16.60 7.10 6.42
C LEU A 348 15.35 6.43 7.01
N ALA A 349 14.40 6.02 6.17
CA ALA A 349 13.23 5.29 6.63
C ALA A 349 13.59 3.87 7.08
N PHE A 350 14.48 3.18 6.38
CA PHE A 350 15.01 1.89 6.83
C PHE A 350 15.82 2.03 8.11
N TRP A 351 16.64 3.07 8.24
CA TRP A 351 17.37 3.36 9.48
C TRP A 351 16.40 3.46 10.66
N VAL A 352 15.34 4.27 10.54
CA VAL A 352 14.33 4.44 11.61
C VAL A 352 13.59 3.13 11.87
N GLY A 353 13.14 2.45 10.82
CA GLY A 353 12.39 1.21 10.92
C GLY A 353 13.16 0.06 11.56
N VAL A 354 14.43 -0.15 11.17
CA VAL A 354 15.31 -1.16 11.77
C VAL A 354 15.67 -0.76 13.19
N GLY A 355 15.96 0.52 13.45
CA GLY A 355 16.21 1.02 14.80
C GLY A 355 15.03 0.76 15.75
N ALA A 356 13.79 0.87 15.27
CA ALA A 356 12.58 0.56 16.04
C ALA A 356 12.38 -0.94 16.32
N GLN A 357 13.03 -1.83 15.56
CA GLN A 357 13.05 -3.27 15.84
C GLN A 357 14.13 -3.64 16.87
N ILE A 358 15.27 -2.93 16.85
CA ILE A 358 16.36 -3.13 17.80
C ILE A 358 16.03 -2.50 19.17
N TYR A 359 15.43 -1.32 19.15
CA TYR A 359 15.00 -0.57 20.33
C TYR A 359 13.48 -0.36 20.25
N PRO A 360 12.68 -1.38 20.60
CA PRO A 360 11.23 -1.27 20.54
C PRO A 360 10.75 -0.15 21.48
N PRO A 361 9.76 0.66 21.06
CA PRO A 361 9.18 1.68 21.93
C PRO A 361 8.50 1.04 23.14
N ASP A 362 8.62 1.71 24.29
CA ASP A 362 7.91 1.33 25.52
C ASP A 362 6.41 1.26 25.24
N SER A 363 5.85 0.06 25.34
CA SER A 363 4.41 -0.15 25.30
C SER A 363 3.92 -0.43 26.72
N ASN A 364 3.03 0.43 27.23
CA ASN A 364 2.28 0.19 28.46
C ASN A 364 0.86 -0.24 28.08
N PRO A 365 0.65 -1.51 27.66
CA PRO A 365 -0.69 -1.99 27.38
C PRO A 365 -1.53 -1.97 28.67
N PRO A 366 -2.87 -1.81 28.57
CA PRO A 366 -3.74 -2.01 29.71
C PRO A 366 -3.53 -3.40 30.33
N PRO A 367 -3.72 -3.56 31.66
CA PRO A 367 -3.43 -4.80 32.36
C PRO A 367 -4.29 -5.96 31.82
N LEU A 368 -3.75 -7.18 31.93
CA LEU A 368 -4.42 -8.44 31.61
C LEU A 368 -4.58 -9.23 32.91
N ASP A 369 -5.69 -9.94 33.05
CA ASP A 369 -5.96 -10.77 34.23
C ASP A 369 -5.67 -12.24 33.94
N VAL A 370 -5.07 -12.91 34.92
CA VAL A 370 -4.76 -14.34 34.92
C VAL A 370 -5.28 -15.03 36.19
N SER A 371 -6.06 -14.32 37.01
CA SER A 371 -6.55 -14.78 38.32
C SER A 371 -7.34 -16.09 38.25
N GLN A 372 -8.03 -16.34 37.13
CA GLN A 372 -8.84 -17.55 36.93
C GLN A 372 -8.20 -18.58 36.00
N CYS A 373 -6.92 -18.41 35.62
CA CYS A 373 -6.21 -19.40 34.82
C CYS A 373 -5.75 -20.61 35.64
N VAL A 374 -5.86 -21.80 35.07
CA VAL A 374 -5.39 -23.06 35.68
C VAL A 374 -3.89 -23.24 35.45
N ASN A 375 -3.12 -23.67 36.46
CA ASN A 375 -1.68 -23.97 36.36
C ASN A 375 -0.78 -22.81 35.91
N TYR A 376 -1.12 -21.57 36.27
CA TYR A 376 -0.25 -20.44 36.00
C TYR A 376 0.90 -20.33 37.00
N THR A 377 2.13 -20.17 36.50
CA THR A 377 3.30 -19.85 37.33
C THR A 377 3.63 -18.39 37.12
N TYR A 378 3.72 -17.60 38.19
CA TYR A 378 4.10 -16.20 38.09
C TYR A 378 5.42 -16.06 37.34
N PRO A 379 5.49 -15.26 36.25
CA PRO A 379 6.74 -14.94 35.61
C PRO A 379 7.61 -14.26 36.66
N THR A 380 8.80 -14.82 36.86
CA THR A 380 9.83 -14.19 37.66
C THR A 380 10.16 -12.86 37.00
N GLN A 381 10.14 -11.77 37.78
CA GLN A 381 10.58 -10.47 37.27
C GLN A 381 11.97 -10.65 36.68
N GLY A 382 12.09 -10.37 35.38
CA GLY A 382 13.37 -10.35 34.70
C GLY A 382 14.31 -9.33 35.36
N PRO A 383 15.62 -9.43 35.10
CA PRO A 383 16.57 -8.41 35.56
C PRO A 383 16.08 -7.01 35.13
N PRO A 384 16.34 -5.97 35.95
CA PRO A 384 15.95 -4.62 35.60
C PRO A 384 16.49 -4.25 34.22
N GLU A 385 15.60 -3.80 33.33
CA GLU A 385 15.96 -3.34 31.99
C GLU A 385 16.97 -2.20 32.11
N GLU A 386 18.10 -2.32 31.40
CA GLU A 386 19.05 -1.22 31.26
C GLU A 386 18.37 -0.03 30.58
N ASP A 387 18.61 1.18 31.08
CA ASP A 387 18.08 2.40 30.48
C ASP A 387 18.42 2.44 28.98
N PRO A 388 17.42 2.54 28.09
CA PRO A 388 17.69 2.51 26.67
C PRO A 388 18.53 3.73 26.28
N PRO A 389 19.41 3.60 25.27
CA PRO A 389 20.26 4.70 24.82
C PRO A 389 19.39 5.88 24.37
N LYS A 390 19.88 7.12 24.52
CA LYS A 390 19.10 8.33 24.20
C LYS A 390 18.52 8.34 22.77
N ILE A 391 19.18 7.65 21.83
CA ILE A 391 18.71 7.50 20.44
C ILE A 391 17.45 6.62 20.32
N ALA A 392 17.16 5.74 21.28
CA ALA A 392 15.96 4.92 21.31
C ALA A 392 14.67 5.75 21.27
N LYS A 393 14.67 6.95 21.86
CA LYS A 393 13.55 7.90 21.76
C LYS A 393 13.24 8.32 20.32
N PHE A 394 14.25 8.35 19.45
CA PHE A 394 14.07 8.66 18.03
C PHE A 394 13.46 7.46 17.28
N TYR A 395 13.83 6.24 17.66
CA TYR A 395 13.26 5.01 17.11
C TYR A 395 11.85 4.72 17.61
N ALA A 396 11.42 5.37 18.70
CA ALA A 396 10.07 5.26 19.22
C ALA A 396 8.99 5.93 18.35
N LEU A 397 9.35 6.51 17.20
CA LEU A 397 8.39 7.07 16.25
C LEU A 397 7.35 6.01 15.86
N SER A 398 6.06 6.33 16.00
CA SER A 398 5.01 5.40 15.59
C SER A 398 5.10 5.11 14.09
N TYR A 399 4.97 3.82 13.75
CA TYR A 399 5.00 3.35 12.36
C TYR A 399 3.95 4.02 11.46
N SER A 400 2.85 4.54 12.04
CA SER A 400 1.84 5.29 11.30
C SER A 400 2.40 6.57 10.66
N TRP A 401 3.50 7.11 11.18
CA TRP A 401 4.16 8.30 10.65
C TRP A 401 5.23 7.99 9.59
N TYR A 402 5.63 6.74 9.40
CA TYR A 402 6.74 6.39 8.51
C TYR A 402 6.50 6.83 7.06
N SER A 403 5.28 6.66 6.53
CA SER A 403 4.95 7.12 5.17
C SER A 403 5.10 8.63 5.03
N LEU A 404 4.59 9.41 5.98
CA LEU A 404 4.71 10.88 5.96
C LEU A 404 6.17 11.32 6.10
N TYR A 405 6.90 10.74 7.06
CA TYR A 405 8.31 11.02 7.30
C TYR A 405 9.14 10.81 6.03
N ALA A 406 8.99 9.65 5.39
CA ALA A 406 9.73 9.33 4.19
C ALA A 406 9.28 10.18 2.98
N TRP A 407 7.98 10.44 2.84
CA TRP A 407 7.45 11.33 1.80
C TRP A 407 8.03 12.74 1.91
N LEU A 408 8.07 13.31 3.12
CA LEU A 408 8.64 14.65 3.38
C LEU A 408 10.12 14.71 2.98
N ILE A 409 10.90 13.69 3.35
CA ILE A 409 12.32 13.62 2.97
C ILE A 409 12.46 13.60 1.44
N THR A 410 11.68 12.77 0.75
CA THR A 410 11.72 12.71 -0.72
C THR A 410 11.41 14.05 -1.35
N ILE A 411 10.37 14.76 -0.89
CA ILE A 411 10.01 16.07 -1.42
C ILE A 411 11.09 17.11 -1.12
N VAL A 412 11.47 17.28 0.14
CA VAL A 412 12.41 18.33 0.57
C VAL A 412 13.77 18.15 -0.07
N PHE A 413 14.38 16.96 0.07
CA PHE A 413 15.70 16.72 -0.51
C PHE A 413 15.65 16.57 -2.03
N GLY A 414 14.56 16.03 -2.57
CA GLY A 414 14.37 15.97 -4.01
C GLY A 414 14.36 17.35 -4.67
N LEU A 415 13.70 18.34 -4.04
CA LEU A 415 13.71 19.72 -4.50
C LEU A 415 15.06 20.40 -4.28
N LEU A 416 15.63 20.32 -3.08
CA LEU A 416 16.93 20.93 -2.77
C LEU A 416 18.03 20.47 -3.73
N ILE A 417 18.11 19.17 -3.98
CA ILE A 417 19.08 18.60 -4.92
C ILE A 417 18.75 19.02 -6.36
N SER A 418 17.46 19.07 -6.73
CA SER A 418 17.06 19.55 -8.06
C SER A 418 17.53 20.98 -8.31
N PHE A 419 17.38 21.87 -7.33
CA PHE A 419 17.88 23.25 -7.43
C PHE A 419 19.41 23.31 -7.46
N ALA A 420 20.09 22.51 -6.63
CA ALA A 420 21.55 22.47 -6.58
C ALA A 420 22.19 21.93 -7.87
N THR A 421 21.55 20.99 -8.58
CA THR A 421 22.12 20.37 -9.79
C THR A 421 21.60 20.94 -11.10
N GLY A 422 20.91 22.09 -11.05
CA GLY A 422 20.24 22.73 -12.19
C GLY A 422 18.78 22.31 -12.30
N HIS A 423 17.87 23.21 -11.91
CA HIS A 423 16.44 22.93 -11.94
C HIS A 423 15.97 22.66 -13.38
N GLN A 424 14.94 21.82 -13.54
CA GLN A 424 14.36 21.61 -14.86
C GLN A 424 13.56 22.86 -15.25
N ASN A 425 13.70 23.32 -16.50
CA ASN A 425 12.86 24.39 -17.00
C ASN A 425 11.43 23.85 -17.13
N PRO A 426 10.44 24.43 -16.44
CA PRO A 426 9.09 23.88 -16.47
C PRO A 426 8.41 23.90 -17.85
N LYS A 427 8.93 24.66 -18.81
CA LYS A 427 8.46 24.68 -20.20
C LYS A 427 8.79 23.39 -20.97
N ASP A 428 9.82 22.67 -20.54
CA ASP A 428 10.28 21.43 -21.18
C ASP A 428 9.62 20.19 -20.56
N ALA A 429 8.81 20.37 -19.51
CA ALA A 429 8.08 19.29 -18.87
C ALA A 429 6.80 18.97 -19.65
N ASP A 430 6.56 17.68 -19.90
CA ASP A 430 5.31 17.23 -20.54
C ASP A 430 4.11 17.55 -19.62
N ARG A 431 3.31 18.53 -20.04
CA ARG A 431 2.14 19.01 -19.29
C ARG A 431 0.99 18.01 -19.27
N THR A 432 0.97 17.02 -20.17
CA THR A 432 -0.11 16.01 -20.20
C THR A 432 -0.06 15.05 -19.00
N VAL A 433 1.08 15.02 -18.30
CA VAL A 433 1.37 14.12 -17.17
C VAL A 433 1.53 14.86 -15.84
N GLN A 434 1.36 16.19 -15.82
CA GLN A 434 1.51 16.99 -14.60
C GLN A 434 0.17 17.60 -14.16
N ARG A 435 0.06 17.82 -12.84
CA ARG A 435 -0.96 18.68 -12.23
C ARG A 435 -0.28 19.44 -11.12
N SER A 436 -0.19 20.76 -11.24
CA SER A 436 0.48 21.57 -10.24
C SER A 436 -0.24 21.49 -8.88
N VAL A 437 0.48 21.67 -7.77
CA VAL A 437 -0.14 21.78 -6.42
C VAL A 437 -1.21 22.87 -6.41
N GLY A 438 -0.98 23.97 -7.15
CA GLY A 438 -1.91 25.08 -7.32
C GLY A 438 -3.25 24.64 -7.89
N GLU A 439 -3.22 23.88 -8.98
CA GLU A 439 -4.43 23.37 -9.64
C GLU A 439 -5.09 22.21 -8.88
N ALA A 440 -4.32 21.43 -8.11
CA ALA A 440 -4.82 20.25 -7.39
C ALA A 440 -5.46 20.59 -6.03
N PHE A 441 -4.93 21.57 -5.31
CA PHE A 441 -5.32 21.87 -3.92
C PHE A 441 -5.63 23.34 -3.65
N CYS A 442 -5.32 24.25 -4.57
CA CYS A 442 -5.34 25.69 -4.30
C CYS A 442 -6.38 26.46 -5.12
N CYS A 443 -7.64 26.02 -5.11
CA CYS A 443 -8.74 26.81 -5.68
C CYS A 443 -8.93 28.18 -4.97
N CYS A 444 -8.29 28.39 -3.81
CA CYS A 444 -8.55 29.50 -2.88
C CYS A 444 -7.31 30.34 -2.50
N LEU A 445 -6.11 30.08 -3.05
CA LEU A 445 -4.90 30.87 -2.73
C LEU A 445 -4.68 32.03 -3.72
N SER A 446 -4.07 33.12 -3.21
CA SER A 446 -3.72 34.30 -4.03
C SER A 446 -2.72 33.97 -5.13
N ARG A 447 -2.80 34.67 -6.27
CA ARG A 447 -1.96 34.47 -7.46
C ARG A 447 -0.45 34.36 -7.16
N GLU A 448 0.08 35.21 -6.27
CA GLU A 448 1.52 35.21 -5.93
C GLU A 448 1.99 33.91 -5.26
N THR A 449 1.18 33.30 -4.40
CA THR A 449 1.48 32.01 -3.76
C THR A 449 1.35 30.86 -4.76
N THR A 450 0.40 30.97 -5.69
CA THR A 450 0.21 30.00 -6.77
C THR A 450 1.40 30.01 -7.74
N ASP A 451 1.92 31.19 -8.11
CA ASP A 451 3.08 31.34 -9.00
C ASP A 451 4.39 30.84 -8.37
N ALA A 452 4.54 31.01 -7.04
CA ALA A 452 5.64 30.42 -6.27
C ALA A 452 5.55 28.87 -6.23
N CYS A 453 4.34 28.32 -6.04
CA CYS A 453 4.09 26.87 -6.10
C CYS A 453 4.25 26.30 -7.52
N LEU A 454 4.08 27.13 -8.54
CA LEU A 454 4.26 26.79 -9.95
C LEU A 454 5.72 26.84 -10.40
N CYS A 455 6.68 27.19 -9.53
CA CYS A 455 8.10 27.28 -9.88
C CYS A 455 8.34 28.14 -11.15
N GLY A 456 7.55 29.21 -11.36
CA GLY A 456 7.65 30.10 -12.52
C GLY A 456 6.97 29.61 -13.81
N VAL A 457 6.04 28.66 -13.74
CA VAL A 457 5.18 28.25 -14.86
C VAL A 457 4.01 29.24 -15.03
N PRO A 458 3.78 29.81 -16.23
CA PRO A 458 2.59 30.62 -16.49
C PRO A 458 1.32 29.75 -16.43
N THR A 459 0.27 30.23 -15.76
CA THR A 459 -1.04 29.54 -15.69
C THR A 459 -1.69 29.40 -17.07
N GLU A 460 -2.57 28.42 -17.29
CA GLU A 460 -3.33 28.27 -18.56
C GLU A 460 -4.10 29.56 -18.93
N VAL A 461 -4.53 30.34 -17.92
CA VAL A 461 -5.17 31.65 -18.08
C VAL A 461 -4.21 32.70 -18.68
N GLU A 462 -2.94 32.68 -18.26
CA GLU A 462 -1.92 33.60 -18.75
C GLU A 462 -1.52 33.34 -20.21
N GLN A 463 -1.60 32.08 -20.66
CA GLN A 463 -1.44 31.74 -22.09
C GLN A 463 -2.66 32.14 -22.92
N ALA A 464 -3.87 32.03 -22.37
CA ALA A 464 -5.09 32.48 -23.04
C ALA A 464 -5.15 34.01 -23.19
N ASP A 465 -4.57 34.76 -22.27
CA ASP A 465 -4.47 36.22 -22.38
C ASP A 465 -3.33 36.66 -23.33
N LYS A 466 -2.20 35.93 -23.38
CA LYS A 466 -1.16 36.15 -24.42
C LYS A 466 -1.64 35.87 -25.84
N LEU A 467 -2.60 34.96 -26.02
CA LEU A 467 -3.24 34.68 -27.31
C LEU A 467 -4.26 35.77 -27.73
N LYS A 468 -4.57 36.75 -26.87
CA LYS A 468 -5.43 37.90 -27.20
C LYS A 468 -4.67 39.16 -27.59
N GLU A 469 -3.37 39.22 -27.36
CA GLU A 469 -2.56 40.35 -27.82
C GLU A 469 -2.27 40.19 -29.32
N PRO A 470 -2.59 41.20 -30.16
CA PRO A 470 -2.28 41.13 -31.58
C PRO A 470 -0.75 41.03 -31.77
N PRO A 471 -0.28 40.19 -32.71
CA PRO A 471 1.15 39.99 -32.92
C PRO A 471 1.84 41.31 -33.26
N THR A 472 3.05 41.47 -32.74
CA THR A 472 3.88 42.65 -32.99
C THR A 472 4.38 42.68 -34.44
N TYR A 473 4.64 43.87 -34.99
CA TYR A 473 5.02 44.06 -36.41
C TYR A 473 6.26 43.24 -36.83
N ASP A 474 7.14 42.92 -35.88
CA ASP A 474 8.34 42.09 -36.11
C ASP A 474 8.00 40.58 -36.20
N GLU A 475 6.98 40.10 -35.50
CA GLU A 475 6.49 38.71 -35.60
C GLU A 475 5.75 38.46 -36.93
N ILE A 476 5.10 39.49 -37.47
CA ILE A 476 4.45 39.42 -38.79
C ILE A 476 5.51 39.25 -39.91
N LYS A 477 6.66 39.92 -39.78
CA LYS A 477 7.76 39.82 -40.75
C LYS A 477 8.45 38.45 -40.74
N SER A 478 8.58 37.80 -39.58
CA SER A 478 9.15 36.45 -39.52
C SER A 478 8.19 35.41 -40.11
N TYR A 479 6.88 35.56 -39.88
CA TYR A 479 5.85 34.70 -40.46
C TYR A 479 5.78 34.77 -41.99
N ASP A 480 5.94 35.95 -42.58
CA ASP A 480 5.94 36.13 -44.05
C ASP A 480 7.22 35.61 -44.72
N TYR A 481 8.35 35.57 -44.00
CA TYR A 481 9.59 34.97 -44.50
C TYR A 481 9.53 33.43 -44.54
N GLU A 482 8.93 32.79 -43.53
CA GLU A 482 8.75 31.33 -43.51
C GLU A 482 7.70 30.84 -44.52
N LYS A 483 6.61 31.59 -44.73
CA LYS A 483 5.58 31.21 -45.71
C LYS A 483 6.05 31.27 -47.17
N LYS A 484 7.01 32.14 -47.50
CA LYS A 484 7.61 32.15 -48.86
C LYS A 484 8.59 31.00 -49.10
N SER A 485 9.10 30.35 -48.04
CA SER A 485 10.02 29.22 -48.15
C SER A 485 9.32 27.89 -48.43
N ASN A 486 8.09 27.72 -47.94
CA ASN A 486 7.36 26.45 -48.05
C ASN A 486 6.04 26.68 -48.80
N GLY A 487 6.08 26.55 -50.13
CA GLY A 487 4.87 26.62 -50.96
C GLY A 487 3.88 25.50 -50.65
N ASP A 488 2.65 25.91 -50.29
CA ASP A 488 1.29 25.32 -50.42
C ASP A 488 1.12 23.77 -50.36
N VAL A 489 0.06 23.20 -49.75
CA VAL A 489 -1.37 23.32 -50.12
C VAL A 489 -2.30 22.96 -48.95
N ALA A 490 -3.48 23.58 -48.97
CA ALA A 490 -4.57 23.62 -48.01
C ALA A 490 -5.41 22.33 -47.79
N TYR A 491 -6.18 22.39 -46.69
CA TYR A 491 -7.17 21.46 -46.13
C TYR A 491 -8.31 21.02 -47.07
N SER A 492 -8.84 19.80 -46.81
CA SER A 492 -10.28 19.52 -46.94
C SER A 492 -10.79 18.59 -45.82
N ASN A 493 -11.90 19.01 -45.19
CA ASN A 493 -12.68 18.30 -44.18
C ASN A 493 -13.36 17.05 -44.73
N GLU A 494 -13.37 15.94 -43.99
CA GLU A 494 -14.44 14.96 -44.06
C GLU A 494 -14.58 14.19 -42.73
N ALA A 495 -15.83 13.87 -42.39
CA ALA A 495 -16.31 13.51 -41.08
C ALA A 495 -16.89 12.09 -41.06
N VAL A 496 -16.86 11.47 -39.86
CA VAL A 496 -17.81 10.45 -39.34
C VAL A 496 -17.63 8.97 -39.75
N ASN A 497 -17.72 8.15 -38.70
CA ASN A 497 -18.01 6.70 -38.63
C ASN A 497 -16.95 5.69 -39.08
N THR A 498 -16.38 4.99 -38.09
CA THR A 498 -16.49 3.53 -37.99
C THR A 498 -16.11 3.09 -36.57
N ALA A 499 -17.10 2.53 -35.88
CA ALA A 499 -16.88 1.58 -34.81
C ALA A 499 -16.46 0.26 -35.45
N ASP A 500 -15.45 -0.42 -34.90
CA ASP A 500 -15.55 -1.81 -34.46
C ASP A 500 -14.20 -2.36 -33.99
N GLU A 501 -14.31 -3.19 -32.94
CA GLU A 501 -13.44 -4.29 -32.55
C GLU A 501 -11.91 -4.13 -32.67
N VAL A 502 -11.25 -3.86 -31.54
CA VAL A 502 -9.94 -4.50 -31.29
C VAL A 502 -9.89 -5.08 -29.87
N THR A 503 -9.68 -6.39 -29.91
CA THR A 503 -9.52 -7.43 -28.92
C THR A 503 -8.67 -7.07 -27.70
N VAL A 504 -9.15 -7.56 -26.56
CA VAL A 504 -8.50 -7.62 -25.25
C VAL A 504 -7.31 -8.58 -25.28
N LEU A 505 -6.12 -8.12 -24.85
CA LEU A 505 -5.08 -8.94 -24.24
C LEU A 505 -4.56 -8.25 -22.98
#